data_AF-A0A971G5L1-F1
#
_entry.id   AF-A0A971G5L1-F1
#
_cell.length_a   1.000
_cell.length_b   1.000
_cell.length_c   1.000
_cell.angle_alpha   90.00
_cell.angle_beta   90.00
_cell.angle_gamma   90.00
#
_symmetry.space_group_name_H-M   'P 1'
#
loop_
_entity.id
_entity.type
_entity.pdbx_description
1 polymer ?
#
loop_
_entity_poly.entity_id
_entity_poly.type
_entity_poly.pdbx_seq_one_letter_code
_entity_poly.pdbx_strand_id
1 'polypeptide(L)'
;LLDKGNFPHELNIPIPFSLVTTDEREGRRLLMPAYWWMYNLYALERNSYKYRTRDKRKTVRQHIEVDYLAPDTANEILAARHLLEQWVGSSYQSESESPGTLGKTLLRDHPELVGDLEVLAPGLENSTVPMRVLKAGQAYAAYDQMLRYWATWAIADYAVKSGKRVSLLQDEGEHPLKSWLNVGGQLVMEERVEALLASIKEGSVSSWDEVHQTYELWHERYEEDRAHHALAILYALLEVPYIDENLWQELTVQCGAIRVQIEEQVFKTKAKDYHNHFREITFRSRAEQEAVLGRLDENPFIAHSKVVTEALLATLSQVRYS
;
A
#
# COMPACT_ATOMS: atom_id res chain seq x y z
N LEU A 1 10.27 -6.50 -5.99
CA LEU A 1 10.61 -7.88 -6.45
C LEU A 1 11.74 -7.75 -7.44
N LEU A 2 12.81 -8.51 -7.26
CA LEU A 2 13.91 -8.61 -8.21
C LEU A 2 13.75 -9.94 -8.97
N ASP A 3 13.50 -9.89 -10.28
CA ASP A 3 13.11 -11.07 -11.07
C ASP A 3 14.27 -12.04 -11.32
N LYS A 4 15.49 -11.51 -11.46
CA LYS A 4 16.73 -12.29 -11.66
C LYS A 4 17.83 -11.64 -10.82
N GLY A 5 18.58 -12.41 -10.04
CA GLY A 5 19.61 -11.88 -9.12
C GLY A 5 20.88 -11.33 -9.78
N ASN A 6 20.85 -10.97 -11.07
CA ASN A 6 22.00 -10.44 -11.79
C ASN A 6 21.87 -8.92 -11.99
N PHE A 7 22.28 -8.16 -10.97
CA PHE A 7 22.37 -6.71 -11.00
C PHE A 7 23.83 -6.31 -10.78
N PRO A 8 24.53 -5.80 -11.82
CA PRO A 8 25.95 -5.50 -11.72
C PRO A 8 26.24 -4.21 -10.93
N HIS A 9 25.22 -3.41 -10.64
CA HIS A 9 25.33 -2.13 -9.94
C HIS A 9 24.42 -2.09 -8.71
N GLU A 10 24.77 -1.21 -7.77
CA GLU A 10 23.95 -0.93 -6.60
C GLU A 10 22.64 -0.26 -7.02
N LEU A 11 21.54 -0.64 -6.37
CA LEU A 11 20.20 -0.14 -6.66
C LEU A 11 19.65 0.62 -5.46
N ASN A 12 19.02 1.76 -5.72
CA ASN A 12 18.19 2.49 -4.77
C ASN A 12 16.82 2.71 -5.41
N ILE A 13 15.83 1.90 -5.03
CA ILE A 13 14.51 1.87 -5.65
C ILE A 13 13.46 2.39 -4.64
N PRO A 14 13.23 3.70 -4.55
CA PRO A 14 12.23 4.30 -3.65
C PRO A 14 10.80 4.18 -4.22
N ILE A 15 10.49 3.04 -4.83
CA ILE A 15 9.24 2.78 -5.54
C ILE A 15 8.64 1.49 -4.98
N PRO A 16 7.65 1.59 -4.06
CA PRO A 16 7.14 0.43 -3.34
C PRO A 16 6.35 -0.47 -4.28
N PHE A 17 6.24 -1.77 -3.94
CA PHE A 17 5.50 -2.75 -4.75
C PHE A 17 5.98 -2.87 -6.21
N SER A 18 7.20 -2.47 -6.51
CA SER A 18 7.75 -2.55 -7.86
C SER A 18 8.33 -3.92 -8.21
N LEU A 19 8.41 -4.20 -9.50
CA LEU A 19 9.26 -5.24 -10.09
C LEU A 19 10.45 -4.56 -10.75
N VAL A 20 11.65 -5.05 -10.45
CA VAL A 20 12.86 -4.74 -11.19
C VAL A 20 13.30 -5.99 -11.93
N THR A 21 13.50 -5.84 -13.23
CA THR A 21 13.99 -6.90 -14.12
C THR A 21 15.00 -6.31 -15.10
N THR A 22 15.57 -7.15 -15.96
CA THR A 22 16.63 -6.75 -16.90
C THR A 22 16.19 -6.99 -18.33
N ASP A 23 16.36 -5.99 -19.18
CA ASP A 23 16.31 -6.15 -20.63
C ASP A 23 17.66 -6.67 -21.11
N GLU A 24 17.74 -7.97 -21.37
CA GLU A 24 18.98 -8.63 -21.80
C GLU A 24 19.47 -8.16 -23.18
N ARG A 25 18.58 -7.61 -24.02
CA ARG A 25 18.93 -7.16 -25.37
C ARG A 25 19.61 -5.79 -25.33
N GLU A 26 19.00 -4.86 -24.61
CA GLU A 26 19.46 -3.48 -24.47
C GLU A 26 20.45 -3.29 -23.31
N GLY A 27 20.66 -4.33 -22.50
CA GLY A 27 21.58 -4.29 -21.35
C GLY A 27 21.14 -3.33 -20.24
N ARG A 28 19.87 -2.92 -20.19
CA ARG A 28 19.32 -1.94 -19.24
C ARG A 28 18.31 -2.56 -18.29
N ARG A 29 18.09 -1.94 -17.14
CA ARG A 29 17.15 -2.44 -16.14
C ARG A 29 15.78 -1.81 -16.36
N LEU A 30 14.75 -2.62 -16.13
CA LEU A 30 13.35 -2.26 -16.28
C LEU A 30 12.71 -2.19 -14.90
N LEU A 31 11.98 -1.11 -14.65
CA LEU A 31 11.20 -0.90 -13.44
C LEU A 31 9.70 -0.94 -13.80
N MET A 32 8.92 -1.79 -13.13
CA MET A 32 7.46 -1.75 -13.20
C MET A 32 6.91 -1.37 -11.82
N PRO A 33 6.56 -0.10 -11.59
CA PRO A 33 5.95 0.36 -10.34
C PRO A 33 4.59 -0.31 -10.11
N ALA A 34 4.14 -0.39 -8.86
CA ALA A 34 2.87 -1.02 -8.45
C ALA A 34 2.63 -2.45 -8.99
N TYR A 35 3.69 -3.17 -9.39
CA TYR A 35 3.61 -4.52 -9.95
C TYR A 35 2.82 -5.49 -9.06
N TRP A 36 3.04 -5.48 -7.74
CA TRP A 36 2.34 -6.40 -6.85
C TRP A 36 0.84 -6.13 -6.82
N TRP A 37 0.42 -4.86 -6.81
CA TRP A 37 -1.00 -4.52 -6.86
C TRP A 37 -1.64 -4.94 -8.19
N MET A 38 -0.97 -4.66 -9.31
CA MET A 38 -1.52 -4.93 -10.64
C MET A 38 -1.50 -6.42 -11.04
N TYR A 39 -0.49 -7.19 -10.62
CA TYR A 39 -0.23 -8.53 -11.17
C TYR A 39 -0.07 -9.62 -10.11
N ASN A 40 0.11 -9.27 -8.83
CA ASN A 40 0.35 -10.25 -7.77
C ASN A 40 -0.37 -9.90 -6.45
N LEU A 41 -1.59 -9.37 -6.58
CA LEU A 41 -2.40 -8.88 -5.46
C LEU A 41 -2.66 -9.97 -4.42
N TYR A 42 -2.88 -11.20 -4.89
CA TYR A 42 -3.01 -12.39 -4.05
C TYR A 42 -1.85 -12.55 -3.05
N ALA A 43 -0.62 -12.25 -3.46
CA ALA A 43 0.53 -12.42 -2.57
C ALA A 43 0.60 -11.34 -1.49
N LEU A 44 0.14 -10.11 -1.76
CA LEU A 44 0.01 -9.07 -0.75
C LEU A 44 -0.97 -9.51 0.34
N GLU A 45 -2.20 -9.85 -0.05
CA GLU A 45 -3.25 -10.31 0.88
C GLU A 45 -2.85 -11.56 1.66
N ARG A 46 -2.22 -12.54 0.97
CA ARG A 46 -1.80 -13.80 1.60
C ARG A 46 -0.71 -13.57 2.63
N ASN A 47 0.21 -12.64 2.38
CA ASN A 47 1.30 -12.37 3.30
C ASN A 47 0.76 -11.79 4.61
N SER A 48 -0.09 -10.76 4.55
CA SER A 48 -0.72 -10.18 5.74
C SER A 48 -1.56 -11.20 6.51
N TYR A 49 -2.35 -12.04 5.82
CA TYR A 49 -3.06 -13.16 6.46
C TYR A 49 -2.12 -14.15 7.16
N LYS A 50 -1.02 -14.52 6.51
CA LYS A 50 -0.05 -15.46 7.07
C LYS A 50 0.65 -14.89 8.29
N TYR A 51 1.03 -13.62 8.31
CA TYR A 51 1.66 -13.02 9.47
C TYR A 51 0.74 -13.09 10.69
N ARG A 52 -0.53 -12.72 10.54
CA ARG A 52 -1.55 -12.83 11.60
C ARG A 52 -1.73 -14.26 12.11
N THR A 53 -1.88 -15.22 11.20
CA THR A 53 -2.15 -16.63 11.58
C THR A 53 -0.94 -17.36 12.15
N ARG A 54 0.28 -16.93 11.78
CA ARG A 54 1.54 -17.51 12.24
C ARG A 54 2.08 -16.88 13.51
N ASP A 55 1.56 -15.74 13.94
CA ASP A 55 1.89 -15.22 15.26
C ASP A 55 1.36 -16.18 16.34
N LYS A 56 2.29 -16.84 17.04
CA LYS A 56 2.03 -17.79 18.14
C LYS A 56 2.61 -17.28 19.46
N ARG A 57 2.95 -15.99 19.57
CA ARG A 57 3.50 -15.41 20.80
C ARG A 57 2.48 -15.57 21.93
N LYS A 58 2.92 -16.15 23.04
CA LYS A 58 2.07 -16.36 24.25
C LYS A 58 1.82 -15.05 25.00
N THR A 59 2.79 -14.15 24.97
CA THR A 59 2.71 -12.82 25.57
C THR A 59 3.07 -11.82 24.48
N VAL A 60 2.09 -11.04 24.07
CA VAL A 60 2.30 -9.95 23.10
C VAL A 60 2.67 -8.71 23.90
N ARG A 61 3.96 -8.35 23.87
CA ARG A 61 4.49 -7.10 24.47
C ARG A 61 4.80 -6.03 23.43
N GLN A 62 4.72 -6.40 22.15
CA GLN A 62 4.97 -5.48 21.05
C GLN A 62 3.97 -5.81 19.96
N HIS A 63 3.14 -4.82 19.67
CA HIS A 63 2.17 -4.86 18.59
C HIS A 63 2.90 -4.64 17.28
N ILE A 64 2.59 -5.43 16.27
CA ILE A 64 3.29 -5.38 14.97
C ILE A 64 2.25 -5.10 13.91
N GLU A 65 2.47 -4.06 13.11
CA GLU A 65 1.71 -3.81 11.89
C GLU A 65 2.14 -4.84 10.83
N VAL A 66 1.15 -5.54 10.29
CA VAL A 66 1.33 -6.67 9.36
C VAL A 66 0.66 -6.41 8.00
N ASP A 67 -0.11 -5.34 7.89
CA ASP A 67 -0.67 -4.91 6.63
C ASP A 67 0.38 -4.26 5.75
N TYR A 68 0.24 -4.50 4.45
CA TYR A 68 1.12 -3.94 3.44
C TYR A 68 0.75 -2.48 3.09
N LEU A 69 -0.46 -2.03 3.43
CA LEU A 69 -0.85 -0.63 3.34
C LEU A 69 -0.96 -0.07 4.75
N ALA A 70 -0.05 0.85 5.07
CA ALA A 70 0.08 1.47 6.37
C ALA A 70 0.60 2.92 6.20
N PRO A 71 0.64 3.75 7.26
CA PRO A 71 0.99 5.17 7.12
C PRO A 71 2.32 5.47 6.44
N ASP A 72 3.38 4.72 6.75
CA ASP A 72 4.70 4.86 6.14
C ASP A 72 4.67 4.50 4.65
N THR A 73 4.04 3.38 4.32
CA THR A 73 3.92 2.90 2.95
C THR A 73 3.01 3.80 2.12
N ALA A 74 1.99 4.43 2.71
CA ALA A 74 1.17 5.44 2.05
C ALA A 74 2.02 6.67 1.67
N ASN A 75 2.93 7.11 2.54
CA ASN A 75 3.89 8.17 2.21
C ASN A 75 4.84 7.75 1.08
N GLU A 76 5.36 6.52 1.11
CA GLU A 76 6.21 5.99 0.04
C GLU A 76 5.48 5.94 -1.30
N ILE A 77 4.19 5.55 -1.30
CA ILE A 77 3.36 5.54 -2.51
C ILE A 77 3.15 6.97 -3.04
N LEU A 78 2.87 7.95 -2.17
CA LEU A 78 2.76 9.35 -2.59
C LEU A 78 4.07 9.88 -3.20
N ALA A 79 5.21 9.61 -2.55
CA ALA A 79 6.52 9.98 -3.07
C ALA A 79 6.80 9.32 -4.43
N ALA A 80 6.45 8.04 -4.58
CA ALA A 80 6.58 7.31 -5.84
C ALA A 80 5.71 7.90 -6.96
N ARG A 81 4.51 8.39 -6.64
CA ARG A 81 3.67 9.12 -7.61
C ARG A 81 4.35 10.41 -8.08
N HIS A 82 4.96 11.18 -7.17
CA HIS A 82 5.72 12.37 -7.57
C HIS A 82 6.94 12.05 -8.44
N LEU A 83 7.64 10.94 -8.17
CA LEU A 83 8.73 10.49 -9.04
C LEU A 83 8.23 10.09 -10.43
N LEU A 84 7.09 9.40 -10.51
CA LEU A 84 6.45 9.07 -11.79
C LEU A 84 6.07 10.34 -12.57
N GLU A 85 5.49 11.34 -11.90
CA GLU A 85 5.17 12.63 -12.48
C GLU A 85 6.44 13.28 -13.08
N GLN A 86 7.52 13.35 -12.30
CA GLN A 86 8.79 13.91 -12.79
C GLN A 86 9.36 13.15 -13.99
N TRP A 87 9.40 11.81 -13.94
CA TRP A 87 9.96 11.00 -15.03
C TRP A 87 9.13 11.09 -16.31
N VAL A 88 7.80 11.08 -16.21
CA VAL A 88 6.91 11.21 -17.37
C VAL A 88 7.07 12.59 -18.02
N GLY A 89 7.00 13.67 -17.23
CA GLY A 89 7.16 15.01 -17.79
C GLY A 89 8.54 15.25 -18.39
N SER A 90 9.60 14.71 -17.76
CA SER A 90 10.97 14.83 -18.29
C SER A 90 11.14 14.06 -19.60
N SER A 91 10.48 12.91 -19.74
CA SER A 91 10.55 12.08 -20.95
C SER A 91 9.72 12.66 -22.11
N TYR A 92 8.66 13.43 -21.81
CA TYR A 92 7.80 14.05 -22.83
C TYR A 92 8.41 15.32 -23.47
N GLN A 93 9.37 15.98 -22.80
CA GLN A 93 10.15 17.14 -23.28
C GLN A 93 9.30 18.37 -23.66
N SER A 94 8.86 19.15 -22.66
CA SER A 94 8.31 20.50 -22.87
C SER A 94 9.15 21.56 -22.15
N GLU A 95 9.39 22.70 -22.81
CA GLU A 95 10.11 23.84 -22.23
C GLU A 95 9.21 24.77 -21.37
N SER A 96 7.90 24.62 -21.44
CA SER A 96 6.94 25.59 -20.88
C SER A 96 6.52 25.32 -19.43
N GLU A 97 6.66 24.09 -18.94
CA GLU A 97 6.17 23.66 -17.63
C GLU A 97 7.22 22.84 -16.88
N SER A 98 7.14 22.85 -15.55
CA SER A 98 7.98 21.97 -14.74
C SER A 98 7.66 20.50 -15.06
N PRO A 99 8.67 19.60 -15.12
CA PRO A 99 8.44 18.19 -15.42
C PRO A 99 7.38 17.53 -14.52
N GLY A 100 7.36 17.87 -13.23
CA GLY A 100 6.37 17.32 -12.29
C GLY A 100 4.94 17.73 -12.65
N THR A 101 4.70 19.02 -12.92
CA THR A 101 3.35 19.51 -13.29
C THR A 101 2.88 18.88 -14.59
N LEU A 102 3.71 18.90 -15.63
CA LEU A 102 3.38 18.33 -16.93
C LEU A 102 3.09 16.83 -16.82
N GLY A 103 3.96 16.08 -16.14
CA GLY A 103 3.79 14.65 -15.97
C GLY A 103 2.54 14.29 -15.18
N LYS A 104 2.17 15.09 -14.17
CA LYS A 104 0.90 14.94 -13.44
C LYS A 104 -0.30 15.10 -14.35
N THR A 105 -0.32 16.15 -15.17
CA THR A 105 -1.37 16.37 -16.17
C THR A 105 -1.45 15.21 -17.15
N LEU A 106 -0.31 14.78 -17.72
CA LEU A 106 -0.27 13.65 -18.65
C LEU A 106 -0.77 12.35 -18.01
N LEU A 107 -0.38 12.06 -16.77
CA LEU A 107 -0.78 10.83 -16.07
C LEU A 107 -2.25 10.82 -15.65
N ARG A 108 -2.84 11.98 -15.34
CA ARG A 108 -4.25 12.09 -14.93
C ARG A 108 -5.20 12.20 -16.11
N ASP A 109 -4.87 13.08 -17.06
CA ASP A 109 -5.83 13.56 -18.06
C ASP A 109 -5.57 12.97 -19.45
N HIS A 110 -4.33 12.52 -19.71
CA HIS A 110 -3.90 11.97 -21.01
C HIS A 110 -3.11 10.65 -20.89
N PRO A 111 -3.60 9.64 -20.15
CA PRO A 111 -2.86 8.40 -19.91
C PRO A 111 -2.53 7.62 -21.20
N GLU A 112 -3.28 7.85 -22.28
CA GLU A 112 -3.01 7.32 -23.61
C GLU A 112 -1.68 7.79 -24.18
N LEU A 113 -1.32 9.07 -23.97
CA LEU A 113 -0.05 9.63 -24.44
C LEU A 113 1.15 9.06 -23.67
N VAL A 114 0.95 8.70 -22.41
CA VAL A 114 1.98 8.08 -21.57
C VAL A 114 2.24 6.62 -21.99
N GLY A 115 1.23 5.94 -22.54
CA GLY A 115 1.34 4.54 -22.96
C GLY A 115 2.40 4.28 -24.04
N ASP A 116 2.59 5.24 -24.94
CA ASP A 116 3.55 5.17 -26.05
C ASP A 116 4.92 5.77 -25.71
N LEU A 117 5.03 6.46 -24.57
CA LEU A 117 6.24 7.15 -24.16
C LEU A 117 7.29 6.19 -23.59
N GLU A 118 8.53 6.35 -24.02
CA GLU A 118 9.65 5.72 -23.33
C GLU A 118 10.03 6.54 -22.09
N VAL A 119 9.51 6.13 -20.94
CA VAL A 119 9.76 6.80 -19.66
C VAL A 119 11.08 6.32 -19.05
N LEU A 120 11.98 7.24 -18.74
CA LEU A 120 13.29 6.96 -18.16
C LEU A 120 13.40 7.45 -16.72
N ALA A 121 14.00 6.62 -15.85
CA ALA A 121 14.25 6.90 -14.44
C ALA A 121 15.77 6.87 -14.16
N PRO A 122 16.45 8.03 -14.21
CA PRO A 122 17.86 8.13 -13.87
C PRO A 122 18.08 8.01 -12.35
N GLY A 123 19.28 7.60 -11.94
CA GLY A 123 19.72 7.63 -10.53
C GLY A 123 19.17 6.52 -9.63
N LEU A 124 18.31 5.64 -10.14
CA LEU A 124 17.82 4.45 -9.42
C LEU A 124 18.86 3.34 -9.30
N GLU A 125 19.91 3.42 -10.11
CA GLU A 125 21.01 2.49 -10.16
C GLU A 125 22.30 3.27 -10.30
N ASN A 126 23.36 2.77 -9.67
CA ASN A 126 24.70 3.33 -9.76
C ASN A 126 25.36 3.01 -11.13
N SER A 127 24.75 3.52 -12.20
CA SER A 127 25.24 3.40 -13.58
C SER A 127 24.86 4.65 -14.39
N THR A 128 25.53 4.87 -15.52
CA THR A 128 25.20 5.97 -16.45
C THR A 128 23.95 5.71 -17.29
N VAL A 129 23.46 4.47 -17.32
CA VAL A 129 22.29 4.06 -18.11
C VAL A 129 21.04 4.18 -17.24
N PRO A 130 20.07 5.03 -17.61
CA PRO A 130 18.83 5.16 -16.85
C PRO A 130 18.00 3.88 -16.96
N MET A 131 17.24 3.59 -15.90
CA MET A 131 16.26 2.51 -15.94
C MET A 131 15.08 2.92 -16.81
N ARG A 132 14.46 1.97 -17.51
CA ARG A 132 13.20 2.22 -18.23
C ARG A 132 12.02 1.88 -17.33
N VAL A 133 11.07 2.81 -17.22
CA VAL A 133 9.82 2.61 -16.48
C VAL A 133 8.80 1.97 -17.41
N LEU A 134 8.25 0.84 -17.00
CA LEU A 134 7.18 0.14 -17.67
C LEU A 134 5.85 0.54 -17.07
N LYS A 135 4.84 0.73 -17.93
CA LYS A 135 3.44 0.91 -17.50
C LYS A 135 3.21 2.07 -16.54
N ALA A 136 3.91 3.19 -16.75
CA ALA A 136 3.88 4.35 -15.85
C ALA A 136 2.44 4.84 -15.58
N GLY A 137 1.63 5.01 -16.62
CA GLY A 137 0.22 5.41 -16.48
C GLY A 137 -0.62 4.42 -15.67
N GLN A 138 -0.51 3.12 -15.95
CA GLN A 138 -1.27 2.12 -15.18
C GLN A 138 -0.80 2.03 -13.73
N ALA A 139 0.50 2.17 -13.48
CA ALA A 139 1.05 2.14 -12.14
C ALA A 139 0.67 3.38 -11.31
N TYR A 140 0.61 4.56 -11.93
CA TYR A 140 0.13 5.78 -11.29
C TYR A 140 -1.33 5.66 -10.85
N ALA A 141 -2.19 5.11 -11.73
CA ALA A 141 -3.59 4.82 -11.41
C ALA A 141 -3.72 3.74 -10.32
N ALA A 142 -2.87 2.70 -10.34
CA ALA A 142 -2.84 1.68 -9.29
C ALA A 142 -2.48 2.27 -7.92
N TYR A 143 -1.47 3.15 -7.85
CA TYR A 143 -1.12 3.85 -6.62
C TYR A 143 -2.24 4.77 -6.11
N ASP A 144 -2.94 5.48 -6.99
CA ASP A 144 -4.13 6.26 -6.63
C ASP A 144 -5.21 5.36 -5.99
N GLN A 145 -5.52 4.21 -6.60
CA GLN A 145 -6.45 3.23 -6.02
C GLN A 145 -6.00 2.72 -4.64
N MET A 146 -4.71 2.38 -4.49
CA MET A 146 -4.15 1.90 -3.22
C MET A 146 -4.33 2.91 -2.09
N LEU A 147 -4.01 4.19 -2.36
CA LEU A 147 -4.12 5.27 -1.39
C LEU A 147 -5.58 5.54 -1.02
N ARG A 148 -6.49 5.62 -2.01
CA ARG A 148 -7.93 5.81 -1.75
C ARG A 148 -8.51 4.68 -0.92
N TYR A 149 -8.19 3.44 -1.28
CA TYR A 149 -8.67 2.25 -0.56
C TYR A 149 -8.21 2.27 0.89
N TRP A 150 -6.90 2.39 1.13
CA TRP A 150 -6.33 2.37 2.47
C TRP A 150 -6.84 3.52 3.32
N ALA A 151 -6.80 4.75 2.81
CA ALA A 151 -7.15 5.92 3.60
C ALA A 151 -8.65 5.95 3.95
N THR A 152 -9.51 5.63 2.99
CA THR A 152 -10.97 5.53 3.24
C THR A 152 -11.27 4.46 4.27
N TRP A 153 -10.62 3.29 4.17
CA TRP A 153 -10.78 2.21 5.14
C TRP A 153 -10.32 2.62 6.55
N ALA A 154 -9.13 3.23 6.68
CA ALA A 154 -8.59 3.65 7.97
C ALA A 154 -9.51 4.65 8.68
N ILE A 155 -10.06 5.63 7.94
CA ILE A 155 -11.01 6.60 8.47
C ILE A 155 -12.31 5.91 8.89
N ALA A 156 -12.88 5.06 8.03
CA ALA A 156 -14.16 4.41 8.30
C ALA A 156 -14.09 3.44 9.49
N ASP A 157 -13.03 2.62 9.56
CA ASP A 157 -12.80 1.66 10.64
C ASP A 157 -12.65 2.39 11.99
N TYR A 158 -11.83 3.45 12.04
CA TYR A 158 -11.66 4.25 13.25
C TYR A 158 -12.96 4.98 13.64
N ALA A 159 -13.67 5.59 12.70
CA ALA A 159 -14.92 6.31 12.95
C ALA A 159 -15.99 5.38 13.54
N VAL A 160 -16.15 4.17 13.00
CA VAL A 160 -17.10 3.19 13.53
C VAL A 160 -16.69 2.70 14.93
N LYS A 161 -15.41 2.35 15.14
CA LYS A 161 -14.91 1.87 16.44
C LYS A 161 -14.99 2.92 17.55
N SER A 162 -14.71 4.18 17.22
CA SER A 162 -14.75 5.31 18.17
C SER A 162 -16.15 5.92 18.31
N GLY A 163 -17.08 5.59 17.41
CA GLY A 163 -18.40 6.23 17.32
C GLY A 163 -18.38 7.66 16.79
N LYS A 164 -17.20 8.18 16.38
CA LYS A 164 -17.02 9.51 15.80
C LYS A 164 -17.66 9.58 14.41
N ARG A 165 -18.01 10.80 14.01
CA ARG A 165 -18.45 11.14 12.66
C ARG A 165 -17.25 11.62 11.85
N VAL A 166 -17.24 11.36 10.55
CA VAL A 166 -16.11 11.74 9.68
C VAL A 166 -15.92 13.26 9.66
N SER A 167 -16.99 14.04 9.64
CA SER A 167 -16.91 15.51 9.73
C SER A 167 -16.20 15.97 11.01
N LEU A 168 -16.58 15.41 12.16
CA LEU A 168 -15.97 15.75 13.45
C LEU A 168 -14.49 15.37 13.52
N LEU A 169 -14.11 14.23 12.94
CA LEU A 169 -12.70 13.83 12.85
C LEU A 169 -11.88 14.84 12.02
N GLN A 170 -12.45 15.37 10.94
CA GLN A 170 -11.81 16.41 10.14
C GLN A 170 -11.68 17.73 10.93
N ASP A 171 -12.62 18.02 11.82
CA ASP A 171 -12.65 19.26 12.62
C ASP A 171 -11.70 19.24 13.84
N GLU A 172 -11.08 18.09 14.16
CA GLU A 172 -10.17 17.93 15.32
C GLU A 172 -8.81 18.63 15.15
N GLY A 173 -8.57 19.29 14.02
CA GLY A 173 -7.40 20.13 13.80
C GLY A 173 -6.90 20.11 12.36
N GLU A 174 -5.65 20.49 12.17
CA GLU A 174 -4.95 20.30 10.91
C GLU A 174 -4.48 18.85 10.77
N HIS A 175 -4.48 18.35 9.53
CA HIS A 175 -4.03 16.99 9.20
C HIS A 175 -2.83 17.05 8.24
N PRO A 176 -1.64 17.50 8.70
CA PRO A 176 -0.47 17.55 7.85
C PRO A 176 0.09 16.14 7.58
N LEU A 177 0.73 15.96 6.43
CA LEU A 177 1.52 14.74 6.19
C LEU A 177 2.67 14.69 7.19
N LYS A 178 2.70 13.62 7.99
CA LYS A 178 3.78 13.34 8.95
C LYS A 178 4.68 12.21 8.43
N SER A 179 5.95 12.26 8.82
CA SER A 179 6.88 11.14 8.64
C SER A 179 6.59 10.04 9.66
N TRP A 180 6.76 8.79 9.24
CA TRP A 180 6.53 7.61 10.06
C TRP A 180 7.77 6.72 10.07
N LEU A 181 8.09 6.16 11.23
CA LEU A 181 9.19 5.23 11.44
C LEU A 181 8.66 3.87 11.88
N ASN A 182 9.26 2.80 11.37
CA ASN A 182 9.04 1.46 11.86
C ASN A 182 9.99 1.15 13.03
N VAL A 183 9.42 1.07 14.23
CA VAL A 183 10.16 0.83 15.47
C VAL A 183 9.84 -0.57 15.99
N GLY A 184 10.54 -1.56 15.43
CA GLY A 184 10.38 -2.97 15.79
C GLY A 184 9.02 -3.58 15.41
N GLY A 185 8.37 -3.03 14.37
CA GLY A 185 7.07 -3.47 13.88
C GLY A 185 5.93 -2.53 14.26
N GLN A 186 6.11 -1.59 15.19
CA GLN A 186 5.16 -0.49 15.41
C GLN A 186 5.48 0.64 14.45
N LEU A 187 4.46 1.17 13.78
CA LEU A 187 4.58 2.38 12.99
C LEU A 187 4.24 3.56 13.88
N VAL A 188 5.16 4.52 13.97
CA VAL A 188 5.06 5.66 14.88
C VAL A 188 5.49 6.91 14.14
N MET A 189 4.79 8.03 14.37
CA MET A 189 5.23 9.33 13.85
C MET A 189 6.64 9.66 14.34
N GLU A 190 7.51 10.11 13.44
CA GLU A 190 8.92 10.38 13.72
C GLU A 190 9.10 11.32 14.93
N GLU A 191 8.30 12.38 15.02
CA GLU A 191 8.33 13.35 16.12
C GLU A 191 8.09 12.72 17.51
N ARG A 192 7.32 11.64 17.60
CA ARG A 192 7.10 10.92 18.87
C ARG A 192 8.31 10.08 19.26
N VAL A 193 8.99 9.50 18.28
CA VAL A 193 10.23 8.76 18.50
C VAL A 193 11.32 9.74 18.97
N GLU A 194 11.43 10.89 18.33
CA GLU A 194 12.35 11.96 18.74
C GLU A 194 12.06 12.45 20.17
N ALA A 195 10.79 12.63 20.53
CA ALA A 195 10.39 13.00 21.89
C ALA A 195 10.80 11.95 22.93
N LEU A 196 10.63 10.66 22.64
CA LEU A 196 11.12 9.59 23.51
C LEU A 196 12.64 9.61 23.64
N LEU A 197 13.38 9.77 22.54
CA LEU A 197 14.84 9.86 22.56
C LEU A 197 15.33 11.07 23.37
N ALA A 198 14.63 12.20 23.30
CA ALA A 198 14.92 13.38 24.12
C ALA A 198 14.70 13.09 25.61
N SER A 199 13.56 12.48 25.97
CA SER A 199 13.23 12.11 27.35
C SER A 199 14.25 11.13 27.96
N ILE A 200 14.77 10.19 27.16
CA ILE A 200 15.85 9.29 27.58
C ILE A 200 17.15 10.06 27.85
N LYS A 201 17.52 10.99 26.96
CA LYS A 201 18.74 11.81 27.12
C LYS A 201 18.66 12.74 28.34
N GLU A 202 17.48 13.24 28.65
CA GLU A 202 17.20 14.11 29.79
C GLU A 202 17.07 13.32 31.11
N GLY A 203 16.94 12.00 31.05
CA GLY A 203 16.79 11.12 32.21
C GLY A 203 15.37 11.09 32.80
N SER A 204 14.38 11.68 32.13
CA SER A 204 12.96 11.59 32.51
C SER A 204 12.36 10.22 32.18
N VAL A 205 12.91 9.53 31.18
CA VAL A 205 12.75 8.09 30.96
C VAL A 205 14.09 7.43 31.27
N SER A 206 14.13 6.63 32.33
CA SER A 206 15.34 6.08 32.93
C SER A 206 15.40 4.56 32.96
N SER A 207 14.33 3.88 32.54
CA SER A 207 14.25 2.41 32.54
C SER A 207 13.62 1.84 31.27
N TRP A 208 13.92 0.57 30.99
CA TRP A 208 13.29 -0.16 29.89
C TRP A 208 11.77 -0.31 30.07
N ASP A 209 11.29 -0.40 31.31
CA ASP A 209 9.86 -0.51 31.58
C ASP A 209 9.11 0.77 31.19
N GLU A 210 9.70 1.95 31.43
CA GLU A 210 9.14 3.25 30.99
C GLU A 210 9.19 3.41 29.46
N VAL A 211 10.24 2.91 28.81
CA VAL A 211 10.30 2.83 27.34
C VAL A 211 9.15 1.96 26.81
N HIS A 212 8.93 0.78 27.40
CA HIS A 212 7.84 -0.10 26.99
C HIS A 212 6.45 0.48 27.27
N GLN A 213 6.25 1.20 28.37
CA GLN A 213 5.01 1.95 28.61
C GLN A 213 4.74 2.98 27.51
N THR A 214 5.79 3.62 26.98
CA THR A 214 5.67 4.54 25.84
C THR A 214 5.21 3.82 24.57
N TYR A 215 5.72 2.61 24.31
CA TYR A 215 5.31 1.79 23.17
C TYR A 215 3.84 1.32 23.28
N GLU A 216 3.37 1.03 24.49
CA GLU A 216 1.96 0.71 24.73
C GLU A 216 1.07 1.93 24.47
N LEU A 217 1.47 3.12 24.92
CA LEU A 217 0.73 4.36 24.62
C LEU A 217 0.68 4.64 23.11
N TRP A 218 1.77 4.39 22.38
CA TRP A 218 1.76 4.49 20.92
C TRP A 218 0.81 3.49 20.28
N HIS A 219 0.72 2.27 20.81
CA HIS A 219 -0.23 1.28 20.31
C HIS A 219 -1.68 1.71 20.53
N GLU A 220 -2.01 2.23 21.73
CA GLU A 220 -3.36 2.71 22.06
C GLU A 220 -3.83 3.83 21.13
N ARG A 221 -2.91 4.70 20.70
CA ARG A 221 -3.19 5.83 19.80
C ARG A 221 -3.10 5.49 18.32
N TYR A 222 -2.54 4.34 17.96
CA TYR A 222 -2.19 4.02 16.58
C TYR A 222 -3.37 4.14 15.62
N GLU A 223 -4.55 3.65 16.00
CA GLU A 223 -5.75 3.68 15.15
C GLU A 223 -6.24 5.11 14.88
N GLU A 224 -6.16 5.99 15.88
CA GLU A 224 -6.50 7.41 15.74
C GLU A 224 -5.47 8.11 14.85
N ASP A 225 -4.17 7.93 15.15
CA ASP A 225 -3.08 8.53 14.38
C ASP A 225 -3.12 8.09 12.90
N ARG A 226 -3.44 6.81 12.67
CA ARG A 226 -3.61 6.23 11.32
C ARG A 226 -4.79 6.88 10.58
N ALA A 227 -5.91 7.15 11.26
CA ALA A 227 -7.07 7.81 10.66
C ALA A 227 -6.80 9.29 10.33
N HIS A 228 -6.12 10.02 11.21
CA HIS A 228 -5.68 11.39 10.92
C HIS A 228 -4.69 11.45 9.75
N HIS A 229 -3.73 10.53 9.71
CA HIS A 229 -2.81 10.46 8.58
C HIS A 229 -3.51 10.05 7.28
N ALA A 230 -4.53 9.21 7.35
CA ALA A 230 -5.37 8.88 6.21
C ALA A 230 -6.13 10.11 5.66
N LEU A 231 -6.63 11.01 6.52
CA LEU A 231 -7.18 12.30 6.09
C LEU A 231 -6.12 13.13 5.36
N ALA A 232 -4.92 13.25 5.93
CA ALA A 232 -3.80 13.97 5.32
C ALA A 232 -3.46 13.43 3.92
N ILE A 233 -3.43 12.10 3.77
CA ILE A 233 -3.20 11.42 2.49
C ILE A 233 -4.30 11.74 1.48
N LEU A 234 -5.59 11.71 1.88
CA LEU A 234 -6.68 12.04 0.97
C LEU A 234 -6.68 13.53 0.58
N TYR A 235 -6.42 14.44 1.51
CA TYR A 235 -6.30 15.87 1.20
C TYR A 235 -5.20 16.14 0.19
N ALA A 236 -4.01 15.54 0.38
CA ALA A 236 -2.90 15.65 -0.55
C ALA A 236 -3.20 15.00 -1.91
N LEU A 237 -3.85 13.83 -1.90
CA LEU A 237 -4.18 13.06 -3.10
C LEU A 237 -5.23 13.76 -3.98
N LEU A 238 -6.26 14.31 -3.34
CA LEU A 238 -7.42 14.92 -3.99
C LEU A 238 -7.25 16.42 -4.21
N GLU A 239 -6.22 17.02 -3.62
CA GLU A 239 -5.95 18.47 -3.63
C GLU A 239 -7.11 19.28 -3.05
N VAL A 240 -7.72 18.75 -1.98
CA VAL A 240 -8.83 19.39 -1.26
C VAL A 240 -8.43 19.63 0.20
N PRO A 241 -8.86 20.75 0.81
CA PRO A 241 -8.61 21.00 2.23
C PRO A 241 -9.56 20.22 3.16
N TYR A 242 -10.66 19.68 2.60
CA TYR A 242 -11.73 19.04 3.35
C TYR A 242 -12.50 18.08 2.43
N ILE A 243 -12.96 16.95 2.96
CA ILE A 243 -13.80 15.97 2.27
C ILE A 243 -15.26 16.24 2.65
N ASP A 244 -16.05 16.68 1.68
CA ASP A 244 -17.50 16.84 1.85
C ASP A 244 -18.25 15.49 1.83
N GLU A 245 -19.55 15.52 2.13
CA GLU A 245 -20.36 14.30 2.21
C GLU A 245 -20.45 13.54 0.88
N ASN A 246 -20.52 14.27 -0.24
CA ASN A 246 -20.62 13.65 -1.56
C ASN A 246 -19.32 12.93 -1.92
N LEU A 247 -18.18 13.61 -1.71
CA LEU A 247 -16.86 13.03 -1.94
C LEU A 247 -16.60 11.84 -1.01
N TRP A 248 -17.05 11.91 0.25
CA TRP A 248 -16.97 10.77 1.17
C TRP A 248 -17.79 9.57 0.69
N GLN A 249 -19.00 9.80 0.16
CA GLN A 249 -19.83 8.74 -0.41
C GLN A 249 -19.14 8.10 -1.63
N GLU A 250 -18.56 8.89 -2.53
CA GLU A 250 -17.80 8.39 -3.68
C GLU A 250 -16.61 7.53 -3.23
N LEU A 251 -15.82 8.01 -2.27
CA LEU A 251 -14.69 7.29 -1.70
C LEU A 251 -15.13 5.96 -1.08
N THR A 252 -16.24 5.95 -0.35
CA THR A 252 -16.81 4.75 0.28
C THR A 252 -17.22 3.71 -0.77
N VAL A 253 -17.91 4.13 -1.83
CA VAL A 253 -18.30 3.25 -2.95
C VAL A 253 -17.07 2.68 -3.65
N GLN A 254 -16.07 3.52 -3.93
CA GLN A 254 -14.82 3.10 -4.55
C GLN A 254 -14.05 2.11 -3.66
N CYS A 255 -13.96 2.37 -2.36
CA CYS A 255 -13.29 1.49 -1.39
C CYS A 255 -13.94 0.10 -1.37
N GLY A 256 -15.28 0.03 -1.31
CA GLY A 256 -16.01 -1.22 -1.38
C GLY A 256 -15.80 -1.97 -2.71
N ALA A 257 -15.83 -1.26 -3.84
CA ALA A 257 -15.58 -1.84 -5.16
C ALA A 257 -14.16 -2.41 -5.27
N ILE A 258 -13.15 -1.69 -4.78
CA ILE A 258 -11.76 -2.16 -4.74
C ILE A 258 -11.65 -3.43 -3.86
N ARG A 259 -12.30 -3.47 -2.70
CA ARG A 259 -12.29 -4.67 -1.84
C ARG A 259 -12.87 -5.90 -2.53
N VAL A 260 -14.00 -5.74 -3.22
CA VAL A 260 -14.62 -6.82 -4.01
C VAL A 260 -13.67 -7.30 -5.11
N GLN A 261 -13.00 -6.38 -5.81
CA GLN A 261 -11.99 -6.74 -6.81
C GLN A 261 -10.80 -7.50 -6.20
N ILE A 262 -10.31 -7.10 -5.01
CA ILE A 262 -9.25 -7.81 -4.28
C ILE A 262 -9.69 -9.27 -4.02
N GLU A 263 -10.90 -9.47 -3.48
CA GLU A 263 -11.43 -10.81 -3.22
C GLU A 263 -11.53 -11.66 -4.49
N GLU A 264 -12.05 -11.09 -5.57
CA GLU A 264 -12.13 -11.78 -6.85
C GLU A 264 -10.75 -12.19 -7.37
N GLN A 265 -9.73 -11.33 -7.24
CA GLN A 265 -8.37 -11.67 -7.66
C GLN A 265 -7.75 -12.74 -6.78
N VAL A 266 -8.04 -12.74 -5.47
CA VAL A 266 -7.63 -13.82 -4.56
C VAL A 266 -8.24 -15.15 -5.01
N PHE A 267 -9.55 -15.16 -5.29
CA PHE A 267 -10.25 -16.34 -5.79
C PHE A 267 -9.69 -16.80 -7.14
N LYS A 268 -9.62 -15.91 -8.15
CA LYS A 268 -9.13 -16.23 -9.50
C LYS A 268 -7.70 -16.78 -9.46
N THR A 269 -6.82 -16.18 -8.66
CA THR A 269 -5.43 -16.65 -8.52
C THR A 269 -5.38 -18.04 -7.90
N LYS A 270 -6.19 -18.29 -6.87
CA LYS A 270 -6.19 -19.60 -6.22
C LYS A 270 -6.86 -20.68 -7.07
N ALA A 271 -7.93 -20.34 -7.79
CA ALA A 271 -8.63 -21.25 -8.70
C ALA A 271 -7.73 -21.75 -9.84
N LYS A 272 -6.79 -20.92 -10.33
CA LYS A 272 -5.78 -21.35 -11.32
C LYS A 272 -4.96 -22.54 -10.83
N ASP A 273 -4.74 -22.70 -9.52
CA ASP A 273 -4.01 -23.85 -8.99
C ASP A 273 -4.74 -25.19 -9.23
N TYR A 274 -6.08 -25.16 -9.37
CA TYR A 274 -6.94 -26.35 -9.48
C TYR A 274 -7.36 -26.69 -10.91
N HIS A 275 -7.28 -25.71 -11.83
CA HIS A 275 -7.72 -25.85 -13.23
C HIS A 275 -6.56 -25.79 -14.23
N ASN A 276 -5.33 -25.57 -13.76
CA ASN A 276 -4.16 -25.53 -14.63
C ASN A 276 -3.74 -26.96 -15.00
N HIS A 277 -3.92 -27.32 -16.27
CA HIS A 277 -3.53 -28.61 -16.84
C HIS A 277 -2.10 -29.04 -16.46
N PHE A 278 -1.12 -28.13 -16.50
CA PHE A 278 0.28 -28.45 -16.15
C PHE A 278 0.50 -28.72 -14.66
N ARG A 279 -0.44 -28.34 -13.80
CA ARG A 279 -0.41 -28.73 -12.38
C ARG A 279 -1.12 -30.05 -12.15
N GLU A 280 -2.07 -30.41 -13.00
CA GLU A 280 -2.77 -31.70 -12.91
C GLU A 280 -1.84 -32.87 -13.18
N ILE A 281 -0.85 -32.70 -14.08
CA ILE A 281 0.09 -33.79 -14.44
C ILE A 281 0.93 -34.33 -13.27
N THR A 282 1.03 -33.59 -12.16
CA THR A 282 1.75 -34.05 -10.96
C THR A 282 0.92 -35.00 -10.10
N PHE A 283 -0.38 -35.15 -10.40
CA PHE A 283 -1.30 -36.03 -9.70
C PHE A 283 -1.72 -37.18 -10.61
N ARG A 284 -1.89 -38.38 -10.05
CA ARG A 284 -2.34 -39.57 -10.79
C ARG A 284 -3.85 -39.54 -11.06
N SER A 285 -4.62 -38.80 -10.26
CA SER A 285 -6.07 -38.66 -10.42
C SER A 285 -6.59 -37.39 -9.74
N ARG A 286 -7.83 -36.99 -10.07
CA ARG A 286 -8.52 -35.88 -9.39
C ARG A 286 -8.71 -36.14 -7.89
N ALA A 287 -8.95 -37.39 -7.50
CA ALA A 287 -9.09 -37.76 -6.09
C ALA A 287 -7.77 -37.55 -5.31
N GLU A 288 -6.62 -37.87 -5.93
CA GLU A 288 -5.31 -37.58 -5.32
C GLU A 288 -5.06 -36.07 -5.24
N GLN A 289 -5.40 -35.33 -6.30
CA GLN A 289 -5.28 -33.87 -6.31
C GLN A 289 -6.09 -33.23 -5.17
N GLU A 290 -7.35 -33.64 -5.00
CA GLU A 290 -8.21 -33.13 -3.91
C GLU A 290 -7.74 -33.58 -2.54
N ALA A 291 -7.22 -34.80 -2.39
CA ALA A 291 -6.64 -35.26 -1.12
C ALA A 291 -5.38 -34.48 -0.72
N VAL A 292 -4.57 -34.03 -1.69
CA VAL A 292 -3.32 -33.29 -1.44
C VAL A 292 -3.56 -31.78 -1.29
N LEU A 293 -4.34 -31.18 -2.19
CA LEU A 293 -4.57 -29.74 -2.21
C LEU A 293 -5.75 -29.30 -1.33
N GLY A 294 -6.63 -30.23 -0.95
CA GLY A 294 -7.97 -29.93 -0.46
C GLY A 294 -8.90 -29.55 -1.60
N ARG A 295 -10.14 -29.15 -1.27
CA ARG A 295 -11.08 -28.58 -2.23
C ARG A 295 -10.94 -27.06 -2.28
N LEU A 296 -11.24 -26.46 -3.44
CA LEU A 296 -11.15 -25.02 -3.63
C LEU A 296 -12.13 -24.25 -2.72
N ASP A 297 -13.35 -24.76 -2.56
CA ASP A 297 -14.42 -24.23 -1.70
C ASP A 297 -14.09 -24.29 -0.21
N GLU A 298 -13.20 -25.21 0.18
CA GLU A 298 -12.73 -25.36 1.57
C GLU A 298 -11.44 -24.57 1.84
N ASN A 299 -10.96 -23.77 0.89
CA ASN A 299 -9.70 -23.06 1.08
C ASN A 299 -9.83 -21.97 2.17
N PRO A 300 -9.07 -22.06 3.28
CA PRO A 300 -9.25 -21.17 4.42
C PRO A 300 -8.89 -19.70 4.11
N PHE A 301 -8.00 -19.47 3.15
CA PHE A 301 -7.63 -18.12 2.76
C PHE A 301 -8.70 -17.46 1.87
N ILE A 302 -9.35 -18.22 0.99
CA ILE A 302 -10.50 -17.72 0.21
C ILE A 302 -11.66 -17.38 1.15
N ALA A 303 -11.99 -18.29 2.06
CA ALA A 303 -13.03 -18.06 3.07
C ALA A 303 -12.72 -16.82 3.93
N HIS A 304 -11.46 -16.67 4.38
CA HIS A 304 -11.03 -15.48 5.10
C HIS A 304 -11.17 -14.20 4.28
N SER A 305 -10.74 -14.21 3.01
CA SER A 305 -10.86 -13.04 2.13
C SER A 305 -12.30 -12.57 1.99
N LYS A 306 -13.26 -13.50 1.90
CA LYS A 306 -14.70 -13.19 1.86
C LYS A 306 -15.20 -12.57 3.16
N VAL A 307 -14.82 -13.13 4.31
CA VAL A 307 -15.18 -12.57 5.63
C VAL A 307 -14.63 -11.15 5.79
N VAL A 308 -13.40 -10.89 5.34
CA VAL A 308 -12.80 -9.55 5.36
C VAL A 308 -13.60 -8.58 4.48
N THR A 309 -14.01 -9.01 3.27
CA THR A 309 -14.87 -8.18 2.41
C THR A 309 -16.22 -7.88 3.06
N GLU A 310 -16.90 -8.89 3.62
CA GLU A 310 -18.19 -8.72 4.29
C GLU A 310 -18.08 -7.76 5.49
N ALA A 311 -17.04 -7.89 6.31
CA ALA A 311 -16.78 -7.00 7.43
C ALA A 311 -16.49 -5.57 6.98
N LEU A 312 -15.66 -5.39 5.95
CA LEU A 312 -15.35 -4.06 5.40
C LEU A 312 -16.61 -3.38 4.87
N LEU A 313 -17.41 -4.08 4.06
CA LEU A 313 -18.66 -3.53 3.51
C LEU A 313 -19.67 -3.19 4.61
N ALA A 314 -19.75 -4.01 5.67
CA ALA A 314 -20.59 -3.72 6.82
C ALA A 314 -20.13 -2.43 7.55
N THR A 315 -18.83 -2.27 7.81
CA THR A 315 -18.26 -1.05 8.40
C THR A 315 -18.54 0.17 7.53
N LEU A 316 -18.31 0.07 6.20
CA LEU A 316 -18.61 1.15 5.25
C LEU A 316 -20.11 1.54 5.23
N SER A 317 -21.02 0.62 5.53
CA SER A 317 -22.45 0.93 5.65
C SER A 317 -22.84 1.59 6.97
N GLN A 318 -22.01 1.46 8.00
CA GLN A 318 -22.26 1.99 9.35
C GLN A 318 -21.60 3.34 9.60
N VAL A 319 -20.55 3.68 8.83
CA VAL A 319 -19.85 4.95 9.00
C VAL A 319 -20.79 6.12 8.71
N ARG A 320 -20.82 7.08 9.62
CA ARG A 320 -21.63 8.30 9.50
C ARG A 320 -20.72 9.45 9.12
N TYR A 321 -21.10 10.15 8.06
CA TYR A 321 -20.39 11.35 7.67
C TYR A 321 -20.64 12.49 8.67
N SER A 322 -21.91 12.85 8.89
CA SER A 322 -22.35 13.99 9.70
C SER A 322 -23.09 13.65 10.97
#